data_AF-A0A820MBW1-F1
#
_entry.id   AF-A0A820MBW1-F1
#
_cell.length_a   1.000
_cell.length_b   1.000
_cell.length_c   1.000
_cell.angle_alpha   90.00
_cell.angle_beta   90.00
_cell.angle_gamma   90.00
#
_symmetry.space_group_name_H-M   'P 1'
#
loop_
_entity.id
_entity.type
_entity.pdbx_description
1 polymer ?
#
loop_
_entity_poly.entity_id
_entity_poly.type
_entity_poly.pdbx_seq_one_letter_code
_entity_poly.pdbx_strand_id
1 'polypeptide(L)'
;RRLDSTTRSPVYSNFGETVQGLTSIRAYNAQQRFIDLSDGLLDRNQACYFASCVSNRWLAVRLETIANLLTLVTSLFAVLMRDRLTAGIAGLTITYAMQITQSLNWLVRMTSDIETNIVSVERIDEYAKLQSEAPWEIPEKKPPTGWPTTGEIQIKNLSTRYR
;
A
#
# COMPACT_ATOMS: atom_id res chain seq x y z
N ARG A 1 -0.71 -0.40 7.47
CA ARG A 1 0.00 -0.64 6.18
C ARG A 1 1.06 0.41 5.79
N ARG A 2 0.98 1.69 6.22
CA ARG A 2 2.05 2.67 5.96
C ARG A 2 3.45 2.19 6.40
N LEU A 3 3.55 1.68 7.63
CA LEU A 3 4.79 1.10 8.18
C LEU A 3 5.34 -0.06 7.34
N ASP A 4 4.46 -0.91 6.83
CA ASP A 4 4.82 -2.05 5.96
C ASP A 4 5.37 -1.55 4.62
N SER A 5 4.66 -0.62 3.96
CA SER A 5 5.12 0.00 2.71
C SER A 5 6.46 0.74 2.87
N THR A 6 6.64 1.48 3.98
CA THR A 6 7.89 2.20 4.25
C THR A 6 9.05 1.28 4.62
N THR A 7 8.80 0.14 5.27
CA THR A 7 9.86 -0.83 5.62
C THR A 7 10.23 -1.73 4.45
N ARG A 8 9.33 -1.91 3.48
CA ARG A 8 9.60 -2.69 2.28
C ARG A 8 10.47 -1.95 1.26
N SER A 9 10.36 -0.62 1.16
CA SER A 9 11.15 0.16 0.19
C SER A 9 12.67 0.01 0.37
N PRO A 10 13.25 0.11 1.57
CA PRO A 10 14.68 -0.10 1.80
C PRO A 10 15.18 -1.48 1.38
N VAL A 11 14.34 -2.52 1.46
CA VAL A 11 14.71 -3.88 1.01
C VAL A 11 14.97 -3.89 -0.50
N TYR A 12 14.09 -3.26 -1.28
CA TYR A 12 14.27 -3.16 -2.73
C TYR A 12 15.46 -2.26 -3.11
N SER A 13 15.65 -1.15 -2.39
CA SER A 13 16.81 -0.28 -2.60
C SER A 13 18.14 -1.01 -2.32
N ASN A 14 18.24 -1.70 -1.17
CA ASN A 14 19.42 -2.49 -0.80
C ASN A 14 19.73 -3.57 -1.83
N PHE A 15 18.70 -4.24 -2.36
CA PHE A 15 18.87 -5.22 -3.43
C PHE A 15 19.43 -4.57 -4.71
N GLY A 16 18.86 -3.44 -5.13
CA GLY A 16 19.34 -2.69 -6.30
C GLY A 16 20.80 -2.25 -6.16
N GLU A 17 21.17 -1.70 -5.00
CA GLU A 17 22.54 -1.30 -4.66
C GLU A 17 23.52 -2.49 -4.64
N THR A 18 23.09 -3.62 -4.08
CA THR A 18 23.92 -4.84 -4.02
C THR A 18 24.19 -5.40 -5.41
N VAL A 19 23.20 -5.40 -6.31
CA VAL A 19 23.36 -5.87 -7.70
C VAL A 19 24.30 -4.95 -8.48
N GLN A 20 24.14 -3.63 -8.37
CA GLN A 20 25.01 -2.67 -9.05
C GLN A 20 26.45 -2.69 -8.49
N GLY A 21 26.61 -2.87 -7.17
CA GLY A 21 27.89 -2.86 -6.47
C GLY A 21 28.57 -4.22 -6.32
N LEU A 22 28.08 -5.26 -7.00
CA LEU A 22 28.46 -6.67 -6.74
C LEU A 22 29.97 -6.92 -6.84
N THR A 23 30.63 -6.33 -7.84
CA THR A 23 32.07 -6.46 -8.05
C THR A 23 32.86 -5.88 -6.88
N SER A 24 32.52 -4.67 -6.44
CA SER A 24 33.13 -4.00 -5.29
C SER A 24 32.92 -4.79 -4.00
N ILE A 25 31.70 -5.28 -3.74
CA ILE A 25 31.38 -6.04 -2.53
C ILE A 25 32.23 -7.31 -2.44
N ARG A 26 32.40 -8.03 -3.56
CA ARG A 26 33.24 -9.23 -3.63
C ARG A 26 34.73 -8.89 -3.53
N ALA A 27 35.19 -7.81 -4.17
CA ALA A 27 36.58 -7.38 -4.13
C ALA A 27 37.05 -7.03 -2.72
N TYR A 28 36.18 -6.38 -1.92
CA TYR A 28 36.46 -6.05 -0.52
C TYR A 28 36.07 -7.15 0.48
N ASN A 29 35.60 -8.30 -0.01
CA ASN A 29 35.13 -9.42 0.81
C ASN A 29 34.08 -9.00 1.88
N ALA A 30 33.18 -8.09 1.50
CA ALA A 30 32.18 -7.47 2.39
C ALA A 30 30.78 -8.14 2.30
N GLN A 31 30.69 -9.35 1.76
CA GLN A 31 29.42 -10.05 1.48
C GLN A 31 28.62 -10.24 2.77
N GLN A 32 29.26 -10.70 3.85
CA GLN A 32 28.57 -10.95 5.13
C GLN A 32 27.88 -9.70 5.66
N ARG A 33 28.54 -8.54 5.57
CA ARG A 33 27.96 -7.25 6.00
C ARG A 33 26.68 -6.92 5.24
N PHE A 34 26.62 -7.21 3.95
CA PHE A 34 25.43 -6.97 3.12
C PHE A 34 24.33 -8.00 3.37
N ILE A 35 24.69 -9.25 3.70
CA ILE A 35 23.74 -10.28 4.13
C ILE A 35 23.09 -9.85 5.45
N ASP A 36 23.88 -9.53 6.47
CA ASP A 36 23.38 -9.12 7.79
C ASP A 36 22.49 -7.86 7.69
N LEU A 37 22.86 -6.92 6.82
CA LEU A 37 22.04 -5.74 6.53
C LEU A 37 20.70 -6.13 5.89
N SER A 38 20.72 -7.01 4.90
CA SER A 38 19.50 -7.48 4.22
C SER A 38 18.56 -8.21 5.19
N ASP A 39 19.12 -9.08 6.04
CA ASP A 39 18.36 -9.84 7.04
C ASP A 39 17.71 -8.89 8.06
N GLY A 40 18.46 -7.91 8.57
CA GLY A 40 17.90 -6.90 9.49
C GLY A 40 16.77 -6.04 8.88
N LEU A 41 16.87 -5.73 7.57
CA LEU A 41 15.80 -5.02 6.86
C LEU A 41 14.56 -5.91 6.67
N LEU A 42 14.75 -7.19 6.34
CA LEU A 42 13.69 -8.18 6.20
C LEU A 42 12.97 -8.43 7.53
N ASP A 43 13.70 -8.63 8.62
CA ASP A 43 13.13 -8.85 9.95
C ASP A 43 12.26 -7.68 10.38
N ARG A 44 12.69 -6.45 10.11
CA ARG A 44 11.91 -5.24 10.42
C ARG A 44 10.63 -5.16 9.61
N ASN A 45 10.67 -5.51 8.33
CA ASN A 45 9.47 -5.58 7.50
C ASN A 45 8.52 -6.69 7.99
N GLN A 46 9.06 -7.87 8.29
CA GLN A 46 8.31 -9.02 8.76
C GLN A 46 7.63 -8.75 10.11
N ALA A 47 8.29 -8.04 11.04
CA ALA A 47 7.68 -7.65 12.31
C ALA A 47 6.45 -6.74 12.11
N CYS A 48 6.53 -5.80 11.16
CA CYS A 48 5.42 -4.92 10.80
C CYS A 48 4.27 -5.71 10.13
N TYR A 49 4.60 -6.64 9.24
CA TYR A 49 3.63 -7.53 8.62
C TYR A 49 2.92 -8.42 9.65
N PHE A 50 3.68 -9.06 10.54
CA PHE A 50 3.14 -9.90 11.60
C PHE A 50 2.21 -9.14 12.54
N ALA A 51 2.58 -7.92 12.95
CA ALA A 51 1.71 -7.06 13.75
C ALA A 51 0.37 -6.79 13.05
N SER A 52 0.39 -6.53 11.74
CA SER A 52 -0.83 -6.36 10.93
C SER A 52 -1.69 -7.62 10.89
N CYS A 53 -1.08 -8.81 10.79
CA CYS A 53 -1.80 -10.08 10.87
C CYS A 53 -2.48 -10.27 12.24
N VAL A 54 -1.77 -9.99 13.33
CA VAL A 54 -2.29 -10.09 14.70
C VAL A 54 -3.44 -9.12 14.91
N SER A 55 -3.31 -7.85 14.50
CA SER A 55 -4.39 -6.86 14.59
C SER A 55 -5.64 -7.31 13.82
N ASN A 56 -5.48 -7.90 12.64
CA ASN A 56 -6.58 -8.44 11.84
C ASN A 56 -7.28 -9.63 12.52
N ARG A 57 -6.53 -10.50 13.21
CA ARG A 57 -7.12 -11.61 14.00
C ARG A 57 -7.82 -11.09 15.24
N TRP A 58 -7.22 -10.13 15.95
CA TRP A 58 -7.80 -9.51 17.13
C TRP A 58 -9.15 -8.85 16.82
N LEU A 59 -9.21 -8.07 15.73
CA LEU A 59 -10.46 -7.46 15.26
C LEU A 59 -11.52 -8.52 14.93
N ALA A 60 -11.13 -9.62 14.26
CA ALA A 60 -12.05 -10.70 13.94
C ALA A 60 -12.67 -11.34 15.18
N VAL A 61 -11.86 -11.69 16.19
CA VAL A 61 -12.33 -12.26 17.45
C VAL A 61 -13.31 -11.30 18.16
N ARG A 62 -13.00 -9.99 18.19
CA ARG A 62 -13.89 -8.99 18.81
C ARG A 62 -15.23 -8.90 18.10
N LEU A 63 -15.23 -8.88 16.76
CA LEU A 63 -16.46 -8.84 15.98
C LEU A 63 -17.28 -10.13 16.14
N GLU A 64 -16.66 -11.30 16.08
CA GLU A 64 -17.33 -12.58 16.33
C GLU A 64 -17.93 -12.68 17.74
N THR A 65 -17.25 -12.13 18.75
CA THR A 65 -17.78 -12.08 20.13
C THR A 65 -19.05 -11.25 20.21
N ILE A 66 -19.08 -10.08 19.53
CA ILE A 66 -20.27 -9.22 19.46
C ILE A 66 -21.40 -9.93 18.70
N ALA A 67 -21.07 -10.64 17.61
CA ALA A 67 -22.03 -11.44 16.84
C ALA A 67 -22.72 -12.48 17.73
N ASN A 68 -21.91 -13.27 18.43
CA ASN A 68 -22.40 -14.34 19.28
C ASN A 68 -23.26 -13.80 20.43
N LEU A 69 -22.89 -12.65 20.99
CA LEU A 69 -23.70 -11.98 22.02
C LEU A 69 -25.02 -11.47 21.46
N LEU A 70 -25.02 -10.89 20.25
CA LEU A 70 -26.24 -10.46 19.58
C LEU A 70 -27.16 -11.65 19.29
N THR A 71 -26.63 -12.74 18.71
CA THR A 71 -27.37 -13.97 18.45
C THR A 71 -27.93 -14.58 19.73
N LEU A 72 -27.16 -14.58 20.83
CA LEU A 72 -27.63 -15.03 22.14
C LEU A 72 -28.84 -14.21 22.59
N VAL A 73 -28.74 -12.88 22.55
CA VAL A 73 -29.83 -11.98 22.93
C VAL A 73 -31.06 -12.18 22.04
N THR A 74 -30.89 -12.22 20.71
CA THR A 74 -32.00 -12.45 19.77
C THR A 74 -32.67 -13.80 20.00
N SER A 75 -31.89 -14.87 20.23
CA SER A 75 -32.43 -16.19 20.51
C SER A 75 -33.20 -16.24 21.83
N LEU A 76 -32.69 -15.56 22.87
CA LEU A 76 -33.36 -15.46 24.17
C LEU A 76 -34.71 -14.73 24.04
N PHE A 77 -34.75 -13.61 23.33
CA PHE A 77 -36.00 -12.89 23.07
C PHE A 77 -36.99 -13.71 22.24
N ALA A 78 -36.52 -14.46 21.24
CA ALA A 78 -37.37 -15.35 20.45
C ALA A 78 -38.05 -16.42 21.32
N VAL A 79 -37.35 -16.97 22.32
CA VAL A 79 -37.92 -17.93 23.27
C VAL A 79 -38.89 -17.28 24.25
N LEU A 80 -38.51 -16.13 24.84
CA LEU A 80 -39.34 -15.42 25.83
C LEU A 80 -40.65 -14.89 25.23
N MET A 81 -40.64 -14.53 23.95
CA MET A 81 -41.79 -13.96 23.26
C MET A 81 -42.45 -14.95 22.30
N ARG A 82 -42.24 -16.26 22.48
CA ARG A 82 -42.74 -17.31 21.56
C ARG A 82 -44.23 -17.22 21.28
N ASP A 83 -45.01 -16.76 22.26
CA ASP A 83 -46.48 -16.68 22.15
C ASP A 83 -46.95 -15.43 21.40
N ARG A 84 -46.03 -14.48 21.14
CA ARG A 84 -46.30 -13.21 20.41
C ARG A 84 -45.58 -13.11 19.07
N LEU A 85 -44.68 -14.04 18.76
CA LEU A 85 -43.82 -14.01 17.58
C LEU A 85 -44.01 -15.26 16.71
N THR A 86 -44.24 -15.06 15.42
CA THR A 86 -44.25 -16.15 14.44
C THR A 86 -42.84 -16.70 14.25
N ALA A 87 -42.70 -18.03 14.24
CA ALA A 87 -41.42 -18.73 14.07
C ALA A 87 -40.60 -18.24 12.86
N GLY A 88 -41.26 -17.84 11.77
CA GLY A 88 -40.60 -17.28 10.58
C GLY A 88 -39.87 -15.95 10.84
N ILE A 89 -40.46 -15.04 11.61
CA ILE A 89 -39.83 -13.74 11.95
C ILE A 89 -38.65 -13.96 12.90
N ALA A 90 -38.77 -14.89 13.85
CA ALA A 90 -37.67 -15.25 14.74
C ALA A 90 -36.47 -15.83 13.97
N GLY A 91 -36.72 -16.78 13.04
CA GLY A 91 -35.68 -17.36 12.18
C GLY A 91 -35.00 -16.33 11.27
N LEU A 92 -35.77 -15.43 10.66
CA LEU A 92 -35.23 -14.32 9.85
C LEU A 92 -34.34 -13.39 10.67
N THR A 93 -34.79 -12.98 11.86
CA THR A 93 -34.03 -12.05 12.72
C THR A 93 -32.71 -12.66 13.17
N ILE A 94 -32.69 -13.94 13.57
CA ILE A 94 -31.47 -14.66 13.96
C ILE A 94 -30.51 -14.76 12.77
N THR A 95 -31.03 -15.08 11.58
CA THR A 95 -30.22 -15.20 10.35
C THR A 95 -29.56 -13.86 9.99
N TYR A 96 -30.31 -12.75 10.06
CA TYR A 96 -29.75 -11.42 9.79
C TYR A 96 -28.76 -10.96 10.88
N ALA A 97 -29.00 -11.29 12.15
CA ALA A 97 -28.06 -11.01 13.23
C ALA A 97 -26.70 -11.73 13.03
N MET A 98 -26.71 -12.95 12.47
CA MET A 98 -25.48 -13.66 12.11
C MET A 98 -24.78 -13.02 10.90
N GLN A 99 -25.52 -12.65 9.86
CA GLN A 99 -24.96 -12.06 8.63
C GLN A 99 -24.33 -10.68 8.86
N ILE A 100 -24.96 -9.81 9.65
CA ILE A 100 -24.51 -8.41 9.80
C ILE A 100 -23.07 -8.31 10.30
N THR A 101 -22.64 -9.26 11.12
CA THR A 101 -21.29 -9.25 11.69
C THR A 101 -20.23 -9.65 10.66
N GLN A 102 -20.55 -10.63 9.80
CA GLN A 102 -19.67 -11.00 8.68
C GLN A 102 -19.53 -9.82 7.71
N SER A 103 -20.65 -9.16 7.40
CA SER A 103 -20.65 -7.96 6.54
C SER A 103 -19.84 -6.82 7.15
N LEU A 104 -19.95 -6.57 8.46
CA LEU A 104 -19.16 -5.54 9.14
C LEU A 104 -17.66 -5.88 9.16
N ASN A 105 -17.28 -7.14 9.38
CA ASN A 105 -15.88 -7.57 9.30
C ASN A 105 -15.30 -7.30 7.91
N TRP A 106 -16.04 -7.67 6.87
CA TRP A 106 -15.65 -7.46 5.49
C TRP A 106 -15.58 -5.97 5.15
N LEU A 107 -16.54 -5.17 5.59
CA LEU A 107 -16.56 -3.72 5.38
C LEU A 107 -15.34 -3.04 5.99
N VAL A 108 -14.99 -3.32 7.25
CA VAL A 108 -13.82 -2.71 7.91
C VAL A 108 -12.52 -3.09 7.19
N ARG A 109 -12.39 -4.35 6.74
CA ARG A 109 -11.24 -4.79 5.93
C ARG A 109 -11.17 -4.02 4.61
N MET A 110 -12.30 -3.92 3.91
CA MET A 110 -12.37 -3.26 2.61
C MET A 110 -12.05 -1.75 2.70
N THR A 111 -12.56 -1.06 3.72
CA THR A 111 -12.22 0.34 3.98
C THR A 111 -10.71 0.51 4.21
N SER A 112 -10.09 -0.37 4.99
CA SER A 112 -8.64 -0.34 5.23
C SER A 112 -7.81 -0.60 3.96
N ASP A 113 -8.30 -1.48 3.08
CA ASP A 113 -7.68 -1.76 1.79
C ASP A 113 -7.78 -0.56 0.84
N ILE A 114 -8.95 0.08 0.78
CA ILE A 114 -9.18 1.30 -0.02
C ILE A 114 -8.27 2.44 0.44
N GLU A 115 -8.21 2.71 1.75
CA GLU A 115 -7.31 3.73 2.33
C GLU A 115 -5.84 3.50 1.99
N THR A 116 -5.43 2.24 1.81
CA THR A 116 -4.07 1.93 1.40
C THR A 116 -3.87 2.16 -0.10
N ASN A 117 -4.80 1.67 -0.91
CA ASN A 117 -4.67 1.69 -2.36
C ASN A 117 -4.77 3.12 -2.93
N ILE A 118 -5.55 4.00 -2.29
CA ILE A 118 -5.71 5.40 -2.73
C ILE A 118 -4.40 6.20 -2.65
N VAL A 119 -3.46 5.82 -1.78
CA VAL A 119 -2.13 6.47 -1.69
C VAL A 119 -1.37 6.36 -3.01
N SER A 120 -1.55 5.28 -3.77
CA SER A 120 -0.94 5.15 -5.09
C SER A 120 -1.53 6.15 -6.09
N VAL A 121 -2.83 6.43 -5.99
CA VAL A 121 -3.52 7.43 -6.83
C VAL A 121 -3.04 8.84 -6.47
N GLU A 122 -2.90 9.14 -5.18
CA GLU A 122 -2.35 10.41 -4.69
C GLU A 122 -0.94 10.66 -5.26
N ARG A 123 -0.07 9.64 -5.29
CA ARG A 123 1.26 9.75 -5.91
C ARG A 123 1.22 10.00 -7.41
N ILE A 124 0.31 9.35 -8.14
CA ILE A 124 0.16 9.59 -9.58
C ILE A 124 -0.29 11.03 -9.83
N ASP A 125 -1.22 11.54 -9.03
CA ASP A 125 -1.69 12.93 -9.11
C ASP A 125 -0.58 13.93 -8.77
N GLU A 126 0.25 13.63 -7.78
CA GLU A 126 1.46 14.41 -7.46
C GLU A 126 2.42 14.47 -8.66
N TYR A 127 2.71 13.32 -9.29
CA TYR A 127 3.58 13.27 -10.47
C TYR A 127 2.97 13.96 -11.69
N ALA A 128 1.65 13.92 -11.85
CA ALA A 128 0.96 14.58 -12.96
C ALA A 128 1.00 16.11 -12.85
N LYS A 129 1.16 16.65 -11.63
CA LYS A 129 1.19 18.10 -11.36
C LYS A 129 2.61 18.68 -11.25
N LEU A 130 3.65 17.86 -11.35
CA LEU A 130 5.03 18.32 -11.38
C LEU A 130 5.24 19.27 -12.58
N GLN A 131 6.12 20.25 -12.37
CA GLN A 131 6.50 21.16 -13.43
C GLN A 131 7.19 20.36 -14.55
N SER A 132 6.49 20.22 -15.68
CA SER A 132 7.05 19.58 -16.86
C SER A 132 8.20 20.40 -17.43
N GLU A 133 9.15 19.71 -18.04
CA GLU A 133 10.11 20.32 -18.95
C GLU A 133 9.39 20.97 -20.14
N ALA A 134 10.11 21.80 -20.89
CA ALA A 134 9.57 22.46 -22.07
C ALA A 134 9.04 21.43 -23.09
N PRO A 135 8.01 21.78 -23.89
CA PRO A 135 7.47 20.89 -24.91
C PRO A 135 8.56 20.38 -25.86
N TRP A 136 8.46 19.09 -26.22
CA TRP A 136 9.39 18.42 -27.14
C TRP A 136 9.49 19.13 -28.49
N GLU A 137 8.37 19.63 -29.00
CA GLU A 137 8.34 20.43 -30.22
C GLU A 137 7.66 21.77 -29.95
N ILE A 138 8.29 22.84 -30.44
CA ILE A 138 7.71 24.18 -30.48
C ILE A 138 7.50 24.48 -31.97
N PRO A 139 6.27 24.37 -32.50
CA PRO A 139 6.00 24.52 -33.94
C PRO A 139 6.54 25.82 -34.53
N GLU A 140 6.48 26.90 -33.75
CA GLU A 140 6.94 28.25 -34.12
C GLU A 140 8.47 28.37 -34.26
N LYS A 141 9.23 27.48 -33.62
CA LYS A 141 10.71 27.49 -33.60
C LYS A 141 11.32 26.20 -34.13
N LYS A 142 10.55 25.42 -34.91
CA LYS A 142 11.04 24.18 -35.49
C LYS A 142 12.17 24.49 -36.49
N PRO A 143 13.37 23.91 -36.33
CA PRO A 143 14.44 24.16 -37.27
C PRO A 143 14.11 23.53 -38.65
N PRO A 144 14.64 24.10 -39.74
CA PRO A 144 14.35 23.63 -41.09
C PRO A 144 14.91 22.23 -41.35
N THR A 145 14.33 21.55 -42.33
CA THR A 145 14.78 20.24 -42.82
C THR A 145 16.22 20.35 -43.33
N GLY A 146 17.19 19.81 -42.58
CA GLY A 146 18.64 19.94 -42.89
C GLY A 146 19.45 20.72 -41.84
N TRP A 147 18.82 21.18 -40.76
CA TRP A 147 19.53 21.66 -39.58
C TRP A 147 20.02 20.50 -38.70
N PRO A 148 21.20 20.59 -38.07
CA PRO A 148 22.22 21.64 -38.26
C PRO A 148 23.07 21.36 -39.52
N THR A 149 23.26 22.38 -40.36
CA THR A 149 23.97 22.22 -41.65
C THR A 149 25.50 22.24 -41.53
N THR A 150 26.03 23.02 -40.59
CA THR A 150 27.47 23.16 -40.33
C THR A 150 27.91 22.57 -38.99
N GLY A 151 26.96 22.27 -38.08
CA GLY A 151 27.25 21.68 -36.77
C GLY A 151 28.06 22.57 -35.81
N GLU A 152 28.18 23.87 -36.09
CA GLU A 152 28.93 24.80 -35.23
C GLU A 152 28.16 25.10 -33.94
N ILE A 153 28.80 24.88 -32.78
CA ILE A 153 28.23 25.16 -31.46
C ILE A 153 29.00 26.33 -30.85
N GLN A 154 28.29 27.44 -30.62
CA GLN A 154 28.84 28.61 -29.95
C GLN A 154 28.20 28.79 -28.56
N ILE A 155 28.99 28.55 -27.51
CA ILE A 155 28.56 28.73 -26.12
C ILE A 155 28.96 30.14 -25.66
N LYS A 156 27.97 30.97 -25.29
CA LYS A 156 28.20 32.36 -24.82
C LYS A 156 27.70 32.53 -23.40
N ASN A 157 28.60 32.86 -22.48
CA ASN A 157 28.31 33.14 -21.07
C ASN A 157 27.41 32.09 -20.39
N LEU A 158 27.55 30.82 -20.77
CA LEU A 158 26.79 29.73 -20.17
C LEU A 158 27.29 29.50 -18.74
N SER A 159 26.38 29.66 -17.79
CA SER A 159 26.58 29.25 -16.40
C SER A 159 25.51 28.25 -16.04
N THR A 160 25.92 27.18 -15.37
CA THR A 160 25.01 26.14 -14.87
C THR A 160 25.24 25.99 -13.38
N ARG A 161 24.20 25.58 -12.67
CA ARG A 161 24.26 25.37 -11.23
C ARG A 161 23.49 24.11 -10.89
N TYR A 162 24.09 23.26 -10.07
CA TYR A 162 23.30 22.28 -9.34
C TYR A 162 22.52 22.98 -8.22
N ARG A 163 21.40 22.39 -7.84
CA ARG A 163 20.60 22.94 -6.76
C ARG A 163 21.24 22.65 -5.42
#